data_AF-A0A9Y6SQ49-F1
#
_entry.id   AF-A0A9Y6SQ49-F1
#
_cell.length_a   1.000
_cell.length_b   1.000
_cell.length_c   1.000
_cell.angle_alpha   90.00
_cell.angle_beta   90.00
_cell.angle_gamma   90.00
#
_symmetry.space_group_name_H-M   'P 1'
#
loop_
_entity.id
_entity.type
_entity.pdbx_description
1 polymer ?
#
loop_
_entity_poly.entity_id
_entity_poly.type
_entity_poly.pdbx_seq_one_letter_code
_entity_poly.pdbx_strand_id
1 'polypeptide(L)'
;MADYREAPLATRPKTLDPNEYFNLSPEQRRAEEARGALRANLKRQYQLQLNNPHRKELIEDPALTRWVYARGNPYAHFRPTNKTSLLGAMFGVVPLFALYYIFKTDRV
;
A
#
# COMPACT_ATOMS: atom_id res chain seq x y z
N MET A 1 -33.87 4.27 -6.11
CA MET A 1 -32.68 4.56 -5.30
C MET A 1 -31.49 4.06 -6.11
N ALA A 2 -30.46 4.86 -6.37
CA ALA A 2 -29.37 4.44 -7.25
C ALA A 2 -28.40 3.50 -6.50
N ASP A 3 -28.03 2.38 -7.13
CA ASP A 3 -27.07 1.43 -6.56
C ASP A 3 -25.66 2.04 -6.50
N TYR A 4 -24.96 1.84 -5.37
CA TYR A 4 -23.61 2.36 -5.18
C TYR A 4 -22.59 1.61 -6.03
N ARG A 5 -21.94 2.32 -6.96
CA ARG A 5 -20.84 1.80 -7.78
C ARG A 5 -19.51 2.23 -7.20
N GLU A 6 -18.68 1.24 -6.86
CA GLU A 6 -17.32 1.47 -6.40
C GLU A 6 -16.41 2.00 -7.53
N ALA A 7 -15.42 2.81 -7.14
CA ALA A 7 -14.38 3.31 -8.03
C ALA A 7 -13.01 3.21 -7.34
N PRO A 8 -11.89 3.24 -8.09
CA PRO A 8 -10.55 3.07 -7.51
C PRO A 8 -10.21 4.05 -6.38
N LEU A 9 -10.79 5.25 -6.40
CA LEU A 9 -10.63 6.29 -5.38
C LEU A 9 -11.87 6.48 -4.49
N ALA A 10 -12.93 5.70 -4.71
CA ALA A 10 -14.17 5.74 -3.93
C ALA A 10 -14.60 4.31 -3.58
N THR A 11 -14.08 3.82 -2.45
CA THR A 11 -14.39 2.48 -1.94
C THR A 11 -15.83 2.39 -1.44
N ARG A 12 -16.40 1.18 -1.45
CA ARG A 12 -17.73 0.95 -0.90
C ARG A 12 -17.74 1.16 0.63
N PRO A 13 -18.73 1.90 1.18
CA PRO A 13 -18.94 1.96 2.62
C PRO A 13 -19.17 0.55 3.19
N LYS A 14 -18.62 0.29 4.39
CA LYS A 14 -18.74 -1.04 5.03
C LYS A 14 -20.18 -1.51 5.16
N THR A 15 -21.07 -0.63 5.60
CA THR A 15 -22.50 -0.91 5.79
C THR A 15 -23.25 -1.33 4.51
N LEU A 16 -22.69 -1.04 3.32
CA LEU A 16 -23.24 -1.44 2.03
C LEU A 16 -22.59 -2.72 1.49
N ASP A 17 -21.54 -3.24 2.13
CA ASP A 17 -20.87 -4.48 1.73
C ASP A 17 -21.71 -5.70 2.15
N PRO A 18 -22.25 -6.50 1.20
CA PRO A 18 -23.02 -7.69 1.52
C PRO A 18 -22.22 -8.72 2.33
N ASN A 19 -20.89 -8.71 2.20
CA ASN A 19 -20.02 -9.62 2.95
C ASN A 19 -20.07 -9.40 4.46
N GLU A 20 -20.39 -8.18 4.92
CA GLU A 20 -20.43 -7.85 6.36
C GLU A 20 -21.56 -8.59 7.09
N TYR A 21 -22.66 -8.90 6.38
CA TYR A 21 -23.86 -9.48 6.99
C TYR A 21 -24.16 -10.91 6.51
N PHE A 22 -23.98 -11.21 5.22
CA PHE A 22 -24.54 -12.43 4.63
C PHE A 22 -23.56 -13.59 4.51
N ASN A 23 -22.24 -13.34 4.52
CA ASN A 23 -21.23 -14.35 4.16
C ASN A 23 -20.44 -14.93 5.35
N LEU A 24 -20.98 -14.90 6.57
CA LEU A 24 -20.33 -15.33 7.81
C LEU A 24 -20.10 -16.84 7.91
N SER A 25 -19.04 -17.33 7.25
CA SER A 25 -18.60 -18.72 7.42
C SER A 25 -17.81 -18.93 8.72
N PRO A 26 -17.77 -20.17 9.27
CA PRO A 26 -16.92 -20.49 10.42
C PRO A 26 -15.43 -20.21 10.16
N GLU A 27 -14.99 -20.26 8.89
CA GLU A 27 -13.61 -19.94 8.51
C GLU A 27 -13.33 -18.44 8.60
N GLN A 28 -14.25 -17.62 8.13
CA GLN A 28 -14.13 -16.16 8.22
C GLN A 28 -14.08 -15.71 9.68
N ARG A 29 -14.94 -16.27 10.54
CA ARG A 29 -14.93 -15.95 11.97
C ARG A 29 -13.58 -16.28 12.62
N ARG A 30 -13.00 -17.46 12.30
CA ARG A 30 -11.65 -17.84 12.74
C ARG A 30 -10.57 -16.88 12.22
N ALA A 31 -10.66 -16.43 10.98
CA ALA A 31 -9.73 -15.48 10.41
C ALA A 31 -9.83 -14.09 11.07
N GLU A 32 -11.04 -13.63 11.40
CA GLU A 32 -11.28 -12.39 12.14
C GLU A 32 -10.75 -12.46 13.57
N GLU A 33 -11.01 -13.56 14.27
CA GLU A 33 -10.46 -13.84 15.60
C GLU A 33 -8.93 -13.83 15.57
N ALA A 34 -8.31 -14.50 14.59
CA ALA A 34 -6.85 -14.50 14.42
C ALA A 34 -6.29 -13.10 14.16
N ARG A 35 -6.94 -12.30 13.30
CA ARG A 35 -6.57 -10.89 13.05
C ARG A 35 -6.72 -10.04 14.30
N GLY A 36 -7.79 -10.25 15.07
CA GLY A 36 -8.06 -9.57 16.34
C GLY A 36 -7.00 -9.90 17.40
N ALA A 37 -6.66 -11.18 17.55
CA ALA A 37 -5.63 -11.65 18.47
C ALA A 37 -4.26 -11.07 18.12
N LEU A 38 -3.89 -11.05 16.83
CA LEU A 38 -2.65 -10.44 16.36
C LEU A 38 -2.61 -8.94 16.69
N ARG A 39 -3.69 -8.21 16.38
CA ARG A 39 -3.79 -6.78 16.68
C ARG A 39 -3.69 -6.50 18.18
N ALA A 40 -4.35 -7.30 19.00
CA ALA A 40 -4.31 -7.17 20.45
C ALA A 40 -2.89 -7.41 21.00
N ASN A 41 -2.18 -8.41 20.49
CA ASN A 41 -0.81 -8.71 20.91
C ASN A 41 0.16 -7.58 20.52
N LEU A 42 0.08 -7.08 19.28
CA LEU A 42 0.90 -5.94 18.83
C LEU A 42 0.63 -4.68 19.66
N LYS A 43 -0.64 -4.40 19.94
CA LYS A 43 -1.03 -3.27 20.81
C LYS A 43 -0.46 -3.42 22.21
N ARG A 44 -0.56 -4.61 22.80
CA ARG A 44 0.01 -4.92 24.13
C ARG A 44 1.52 -4.71 24.15
N GLN A 45 2.24 -5.22 23.16
CA GLN A 45 3.69 -5.04 23.04
C GLN A 45 4.07 -3.55 22.99
N TYR A 46 3.39 -2.77 22.15
CA TYR A 46 3.61 -1.33 22.06
C TYR A 46 3.32 -0.60 23.38
N GLN A 47 2.20 -0.92 24.03
CA GLN A 47 1.83 -0.29 25.30
C GLN A 47 2.82 -0.60 26.43
N LEU A 48 3.37 -1.82 26.49
CA LEU A 48 4.39 -2.18 27.48
C LEU A 48 5.67 -1.35 27.31
N GLN A 49 6.09 -1.10 26.05
CA GLN A 49 7.25 -0.26 25.76
C GLN A 49 6.95 1.23 26.03
N LEU A 50 5.76 1.71 25.66
CA LEU A 50 5.34 3.08 25.85
C LEU A 50 5.24 3.45 27.34
N ASN A 51 4.68 2.56 28.15
CA ASN A 51 4.44 2.80 29.57
C ASN A 51 5.67 2.50 30.46
N ASN A 52 6.81 2.12 29.89
CA ASN A 52 8.03 1.90 30.66
C ASN A 52 8.60 3.24 31.18
N PRO A 53 8.67 3.47 32.51
CA PRO A 53 9.15 4.73 33.09
C PRO A 53 10.64 4.99 32.84
N HIS A 54 11.42 3.96 32.50
CA HIS A 54 12.84 4.08 32.21
C HIS A 54 13.14 4.31 30.72
N ARG A 55 12.12 4.44 29.87
CA ARG A 55 12.30 4.66 28.43
C ARG A 55 12.86 6.06 28.18
N LYS A 56 14.01 6.15 27.53
CA LYS A 56 14.64 7.40 27.09
C LYS A 56 14.56 7.63 25.57
N GLU A 57 14.38 6.57 24.81
CA GLU A 57 14.47 6.58 23.34
C GLU A 57 13.10 6.47 22.66
N LEU A 58 13.10 6.67 21.34
CA LEU A 58 11.95 6.46 20.48
C LEU A 58 11.68 4.96 20.34
N ILE A 59 10.40 4.57 20.31
CA ILE A 59 10.01 3.19 20.05
C ILE A 59 10.16 2.92 18.56
N GLU A 60 11.03 1.98 18.19
CA GLU A 60 11.17 1.53 16.82
C GLU A 60 9.98 0.66 16.40
N ASP A 61 9.33 1.03 15.29
CA ASP A 61 8.31 0.20 14.66
C ASP A 61 8.94 -0.68 13.57
N PRO A 62 9.05 -2.00 13.76
CA PRO A 62 9.60 -2.89 12.75
C PRO A 62 8.79 -2.89 11.46
N ALA A 63 7.49 -2.59 11.50
CA ALA A 63 6.67 -2.48 10.29
C ALA A 63 7.08 -1.26 9.45
N LEU A 64 7.36 -0.12 10.10
CA LEU A 64 7.87 1.07 9.44
C LEU A 64 9.24 0.81 8.81
N THR A 65 10.17 0.21 9.56
CA THR A 65 11.52 -0.11 9.07
C THR A 65 11.47 -1.04 7.85
N ARG A 66 10.63 -2.08 7.90
CA ARG A 66 10.43 -3.00 6.76
C ARG A 66 9.79 -2.29 5.57
N TRP A 67 8.85 -1.38 5.80
CA TRP A 67 8.23 -0.60 4.72
C TRP A 67 9.22 0.34 4.05
N VAL A 68 10.04 1.06 4.83
CA VAL A 68 11.12 1.91 4.30
C VAL A 68 12.09 1.06 3.50
N TYR A 69 12.51 -0.10 4.04
CA TYR A 69 13.39 -1.03 3.35
C TYR A 69 12.79 -1.51 2.02
N ALA A 70 11.52 -1.90 2.00
CA ALA A 70 10.83 -2.34 0.79
C ALA A 70 10.78 -1.25 -0.29
N ARG A 71 10.60 0.02 0.09
CA ARG A 71 10.66 1.15 -0.85
C ARG A 71 12.08 1.50 -1.28
N GLY A 72 13.06 1.29 -0.41
CA GLY A 72 14.48 1.58 -0.67
C GLY A 72 15.20 0.51 -1.48
N ASN A 73 14.67 -0.72 -1.54
CA ASN A 73 15.28 -1.84 -2.26
C ASN A 73 14.42 -2.39 -3.41
N PRO A 74 14.02 -1.56 -4.41
CA PRO A 74 13.18 -2.03 -5.52
C PRO A 74 13.96 -2.91 -6.52
N TYR A 75 15.28 -2.70 -6.64
CA TYR A 75 16.08 -3.36 -7.68
C TYR A 75 16.27 -4.86 -7.43
N ALA A 76 16.33 -5.29 -6.17
CA ALA A 76 16.49 -6.71 -5.82
C ALA A 76 15.38 -7.62 -6.37
N HIS A 77 14.19 -7.06 -6.61
CA HIS A 77 13.03 -7.80 -7.14
C HIS A 77 12.65 -7.37 -8.56
N PHE A 78 13.42 -6.47 -9.17
CA PHE A 78 13.19 -6.02 -10.53
C PHE A 78 13.53 -7.14 -11.53
N ARG A 79 12.66 -7.33 -12.53
CA ARG A 79 12.87 -8.26 -13.64
C ARG A 79 12.64 -7.55 -14.96
N PRO A 80 13.60 -7.59 -15.91
CA PRO A 80 13.40 -7.03 -17.23
C PRO A 80 12.39 -7.90 -18.00
N THR A 81 11.16 -7.41 -18.11
CA THR A 81 10.06 -8.02 -18.87
C THR A 81 9.58 -7.07 -19.96
N ASN A 82 8.84 -7.57 -20.96
CA ASN A 82 8.30 -6.72 -22.02
C ASN A 82 7.44 -5.57 -21.46
N LYS A 83 6.66 -5.80 -20.40
CA LYS A 83 5.86 -4.77 -19.74
C LYS A 83 6.74 -3.70 -19.09
N THR A 84 7.76 -4.09 -18.32
CA THR A 84 8.62 -3.13 -17.65
C THR A 84 9.47 -2.33 -18.65
N SER A 85 9.95 -2.98 -19.71
CA SER A 85 10.72 -2.31 -20.76
C SER A 85 9.85 -1.33 -21.56
N LEU A 86 8.61 -1.71 -21.91
CA LEU A 86 7.67 -0.81 -22.59
C LEU A 86 7.32 0.41 -21.72
N LEU A 87 6.99 0.21 -20.44
CA LEU A 87 6.70 1.31 -19.52
C LEU A 87 7.94 2.19 -19.30
N GLY A 88 9.12 1.59 -19.19
CA GLY A 88 10.39 2.32 -19.07
C GLY A 88 10.68 3.19 -20.29
N ALA A 89 10.50 2.67 -21.50
CA ALA A 89 10.66 3.45 -22.74
C ALA A 89 9.60 4.55 -22.85
N MET A 90 8.34 4.23 -22.56
CA MET A 90 7.23 5.18 -22.64
C MET A 90 7.38 6.34 -21.65
N PHE A 91 7.78 6.10 -20.41
CA PHE A 91 7.92 7.15 -19.40
C PHE A 91 9.31 7.77 -19.34
N GLY A 92 10.35 7.07 -19.79
CA GLY A 92 11.73 7.59 -19.79
C GLY A 92 12.12 8.29 -21.08
N VAL A 93 11.76 7.71 -22.24
CA VAL A 93 12.26 8.16 -23.55
C VAL A 93 11.29 9.12 -24.23
N VAL A 94 9.99 8.79 -24.25
CA VAL A 94 8.98 9.59 -24.99
C VAL A 94 8.92 11.05 -24.51
N PRO A 95 8.96 11.38 -23.20
CA PRO A 95 8.92 12.78 -22.76
C PRO A 95 10.13 13.58 -23.26
N LEU A 96 11.31 12.95 -23.37
CA LEU A 96 12.50 13.61 -23.87
C LEU A 96 12.36 13.99 -25.36
N PHE A 97 11.86 13.06 -26.17
CA PHE A 97 11.61 13.33 -27.60
C PHE A 97 10.48 14.34 -27.80
N ALA A 98 9.42 14.27 -26.99
CA ALA A 98 8.33 15.23 -27.04
C ALA A 98 8.83 16.65 -26.71
N LEU A 99 9.58 16.82 -25.61
CA LEU A 99 10.16 18.11 -25.24
C LEU A 99 11.15 18.62 -26.29
N TYR A 100 12.00 17.74 -26.84
CA TYR A 100 12.90 18.10 -27.93
C TYR A 100 12.14 18.66 -29.13
N TYR A 101 11.09 17.96 -29.57
CA TYR A 101 10.31 18.38 -30.73
C TYR A 101 9.60 19.72 -30.49
N ILE A 102 8.99 19.90 -29.30
CA ILE A 102 8.33 21.16 -28.92
C ILE A 102 9.34 22.31 -28.91
N PHE A 103 10.48 22.16 -28.24
CA PHE A 103 11.50 23.22 -28.20
C PHE A 103 12.16 23.47 -29.54
N LYS A 104 12.27 22.46 -30.39
CA LYS A 104 12.83 22.62 -31.73
C LYS A 104 11.89 23.37 -32.66
N THR A 105 10.58 23.11 -32.55
CA THR A 105 9.56 23.80 -33.35
C THR A 105 9.28 25.23 -32.87
N ASP A 106 9.41 25.51 -31.57
CA ASP A 106 9.30 26.87 -31.02
C ASP A 106 10.49 27.78 -31.42
N ARG A 107 11.68 27.21 -31.58
CA ARG A 107 12.92 27.94 -31.91
C ARG A 107 13.19 28.12 -33.40
N VAL A 108 12.42 27.51 -34.28
CA VAL A 108 12.57 27.57 -35.74
C VAL A 108 11.39 28.33 -36.31
#